data_AF-A0A147BXU4-F1
#
_entry.id   AF-A0A147BXU4-F1
#
_cell.length_a   1.000
_cell.length_b   1.000
_cell.length_c   1.000
_cell.angle_alpha   90.00
_cell.angle_beta   90.00
_cell.angle_gamma   90.00
#
_symmetry.space_group_name_H-M   'P 1'
#
loop_
_entity.id
_entity.type
_entity.pdbx_description
1 polymer ?
#
loop_
_entity_poly.entity_id
_entity_poly.type
_entity_poly.pdbx_seq_one_letter_code
_entity_poly.pdbx_strand_id
1 'polypeptide(L)'
;MSALFAFLFSFAMTVEGLKAGPSAEYVVYPRILESRGMNGEKLLHINEKLTLRLEKISVLPRNFVVSSLYGAKQVDKVVDGREVEKNIYHDQSQMAAVSVTEKDGNVEVSGSLGHTLRIAPLPLMGRSTDGHIAHKVFEIEEPKEFKTDYIGVAYLGGLCTIHLRVAQSEDRPHTHSMVPTLVHELGHSLGMVHDGDKPVYSTPGNEYRICSASDGFTMAPVANGPRNGQWSRCSLDHVRAFVRTLQKACFDLLSLNHYTINMTVLPGERITKLDLCKRTFPGFAGMSVHSKSQNSRECYTWCCPQGYRSCLKAPLTDGMDCIYGYYCVKHQCVRKSKG
;
A
#
# COMPACT_ATOMS: atom_id res chain seq x y z
N MET A 1 6.95 -67.78 -33.58
CA MET A 1 7.57 -66.97 -34.65
C MET A 1 6.46 -66.18 -35.33
N SER A 2 6.36 -64.89 -35.03
CA SER A 2 5.80 -63.85 -35.91
C SER A 2 6.13 -62.51 -35.26
N ALA A 3 6.64 -61.63 -36.11
CA ALA A 3 7.47 -60.49 -35.79
C ALA A 3 6.67 -59.17 -35.79
N LEU A 4 7.17 -58.23 -34.98
CA LEU A 4 7.21 -56.78 -35.23
C LEU A 4 5.90 -56.06 -35.61
N PHE A 5 5.32 -55.36 -34.63
CA PHE A 5 4.73 -54.04 -34.87
C PHE A 5 5.35 -53.04 -33.88
N ALA A 6 6.38 -52.34 -34.36
CA ALA A 6 6.92 -51.16 -33.71
C ALA A 6 6.04 -49.97 -34.10
N PHE A 7 5.27 -49.43 -33.15
CA PHE A 7 4.66 -48.12 -33.29
C PHE A 7 5.48 -47.11 -32.48
N LEU A 8 6.22 -46.28 -33.22
CA LEU A 8 6.87 -45.06 -32.76
C LEU A 8 5.80 -44.08 -32.26
N PHE A 9 5.69 -43.90 -30.94
CA PHE A 9 5.09 -42.71 -30.36
C PHE A 9 6.20 -41.73 -29.97
N SER A 10 6.65 -40.99 -30.98
CA SER A 10 7.38 -39.74 -30.79
C SER A 10 6.36 -38.62 -30.74
N PHE A 11 6.10 -38.00 -29.59
CA PHE A 11 5.82 -36.55 -29.54
C PHE A 11 5.92 -35.98 -28.12
N ALA A 12 6.93 -35.11 -27.97
CA ALA A 12 7.04 -33.97 -27.07
C ALA A 12 6.52 -34.14 -25.63
N MET A 13 7.43 -34.37 -24.69
CA MET A 13 7.30 -33.72 -23.38
C MET A 13 7.40 -32.21 -23.63
N THR A 14 6.26 -31.53 -23.65
CA THR A 14 6.22 -30.10 -23.39
C THR A 14 6.68 -29.91 -21.97
N VAL A 15 7.96 -29.61 -21.80
CA VAL A 15 8.48 -29.02 -20.58
C VAL A 15 7.80 -27.66 -20.47
N GLU A 16 6.69 -27.60 -19.73
CA GLU A 16 6.18 -26.34 -19.19
C GLU A 16 7.21 -25.84 -18.18
N GLY A 17 8.24 -25.19 -18.74
CA GLY A 17 9.16 -24.38 -17.97
C GLY A 17 8.40 -23.17 -17.47
N LEU A 18 7.69 -23.30 -16.35
CA LEU A 18 7.51 -22.22 -15.40
C LEU A 18 8.88 -21.89 -14.80
N LYS A 19 9.76 -21.28 -15.61
CA LYS A 19 10.87 -20.50 -15.06
C LYS A 19 10.27 -19.19 -14.58
N ALA A 20 9.75 -19.20 -13.37
CA ALA A 20 9.99 -18.06 -12.50
C ALA A 20 11.52 -17.88 -12.51
N GLY A 21 12.01 -16.77 -13.07
CA GLY A 21 13.43 -16.45 -13.02
C GLY A 21 13.90 -16.51 -11.57
N PRO A 22 15.19 -16.79 -11.31
CA PRO A 22 15.69 -16.74 -9.94
C PRO A 22 15.37 -15.37 -9.34
N SER A 23 14.63 -15.37 -8.23
CA SER A 23 14.39 -14.18 -7.41
C SER A 23 15.72 -13.47 -7.20
N ALA A 24 15.76 -12.15 -7.36
CA ALA A 24 16.99 -11.37 -7.26
C ALA A 24 17.54 -11.38 -5.83
N GLU A 25 18.28 -12.44 -5.48
CA GLU A 25 19.03 -12.58 -4.25
C GLU A 25 20.51 -12.33 -4.51
N TYR A 26 21.09 -11.38 -3.80
CA TYR A 26 22.52 -11.07 -3.91
C TYR A 26 23.09 -10.50 -2.62
N VAL A 27 24.40 -10.61 -2.47
CA VAL A 27 25.14 -10.14 -1.29
C VAL A 27 25.70 -8.75 -1.54
N VAL A 28 25.61 -7.89 -0.53
CA VAL A 28 26.09 -6.50 -0.54
C VAL A 28 26.83 -6.17 0.75
N TYR A 29 27.60 -5.08 0.72
CA TYR A 29 28.36 -4.57 1.85
C TYR A 29 28.02 -3.09 2.06
N PRO A 30 26.90 -2.81 2.75
CA PRO A 30 26.42 -1.46 2.89
C PRO A 30 27.38 -0.60 3.72
N ARG A 31 27.46 0.68 3.36
CA ARG A 31 28.28 1.67 4.05
C ARG A 31 27.60 3.02 4.08
N ILE A 32 27.88 3.80 5.13
CA ILE A 32 27.47 5.20 5.21
C ILE A 32 28.53 6.04 4.51
N LEU A 33 28.12 6.86 3.54
CA LEU A 33 28.97 7.86 2.91
C LEU A 33 28.89 9.15 3.75
N GLU A 34 30.05 9.79 4.02
CA GLU A 34 30.18 10.89 5.00
C GLU A 34 29.13 12.01 4.88
N SER A 35 28.67 12.47 6.04
CA SER A 35 27.64 13.50 6.20
C SER A 35 28.16 14.90 5.90
N ARG A 36 27.63 15.56 4.86
CA ARG A 36 27.77 17.02 4.65
C ARG A 36 26.44 17.75 4.56
N GLY A 37 25.37 17.13 5.06
CA GLY A 37 24.08 17.79 5.19
C GLY A 37 23.96 18.50 6.54
N MET A 38 23.61 19.79 6.54
CA MET A 38 23.36 20.58 7.76
C MET A 38 22.25 20.01 8.67
N ASN A 39 21.50 19.00 8.19
CA ASN A 39 20.32 18.42 8.85
C ASN A 39 20.52 16.98 9.35
N GLY A 40 21.74 16.43 9.32
CA GLY A 40 21.99 15.04 9.78
C GLY A 40 21.54 13.94 8.79
N GLU A 41 21.33 14.31 7.52
CA GLU A 41 21.03 13.36 6.44
C GLU A 41 22.21 12.41 6.20
N LYS A 42 21.93 11.11 6.10
CA LYS A 42 22.92 10.06 5.83
C LYS A 42 22.70 9.47 4.44
N LEU A 43 23.76 9.21 3.72
CA LEU A 43 23.69 8.46 2.46
C LEU A 43 24.11 7.02 2.74
N LEU A 44 23.18 6.09 2.57
CA LEU A 44 23.44 4.66 2.69
C LEU A 44 23.70 4.08 1.31
N HIS A 45 24.96 3.78 1.03
CA HIS A 45 25.35 3.11 -0.19
C HIS A 45 25.22 1.59 -0.01
N ILE A 46 24.43 0.95 -0.87
CA ILE A 46 24.18 -0.50 -0.83
C ILE A 46 24.95 -1.19 -1.95
N ASN A 47 24.85 -0.67 -3.17
CA ASN A 47 25.65 -1.08 -4.32
C ASN A 47 25.70 0.04 -5.39
N GLU A 48 26.33 -0.24 -6.53
CA GLU A 48 26.46 0.71 -7.66
C GLU A 48 25.15 1.28 -8.20
N LYS A 49 24.02 0.57 -8.01
CA LYS A 49 22.70 0.96 -8.53
C LYS A 49 21.75 1.49 -7.46
N LEU A 50 22.06 1.28 -6.18
CA LEU A 50 21.16 1.55 -5.07
C LEU A 50 21.90 2.27 -3.95
N THR A 51 21.53 3.54 -3.77
CA THR A 51 21.93 4.38 -2.64
C THR A 51 20.68 5.04 -2.09
N LEU A 52 20.48 4.96 -0.78
CA LEU A 52 19.34 5.57 -0.10
C LEU A 52 19.76 6.90 0.54
N ARG A 53 18.91 7.91 0.39
CA ARG A 53 18.97 9.15 1.17
C ARG A 53 18.13 8.98 2.42
N LEU A 54 18.82 8.83 3.54
CA LEU A 54 18.20 8.51 4.83
C LEU A 54 17.80 9.78 5.57
N GLU A 55 16.50 9.96 5.73
CA GLU A 55 15.88 10.93 6.62
C GLU A 55 15.38 10.21 7.89
N LYS A 56 15.40 10.88 9.05
CA LYS A 56 14.88 10.31 10.29
C LYS A 56 13.37 10.17 10.21
N ILE A 57 12.84 9.02 10.61
CA ILE A 57 11.40 8.84 10.76
C ILE A 57 10.91 9.52 12.06
N SER A 58 9.68 10.03 12.02
CA SER A 58 8.98 10.62 13.18
C SER A 58 7.48 10.38 13.04
N VAL A 59 7.07 9.11 13.05
CA VAL A 59 5.67 8.69 12.83
C VAL A 59 5.02 8.12 14.10
N LEU A 60 5.80 7.62 15.05
CA LEU A 60 5.32 7.02 16.29
C LEU A 60 5.02 8.11 17.34
N PRO A 61 3.92 7.96 18.09
CA PRO A 61 3.67 8.83 19.23
C PRO A 61 4.71 8.58 20.32
N ARG A 62 4.91 9.57 21.23
CA ARG A 62 5.88 9.46 22.33
C ARG A 62 5.72 8.18 23.14
N ASN A 63 4.48 7.76 23.40
CA ASN A 63 4.16 6.51 24.07
C ASN A 63 3.08 5.77 23.28
N PHE A 64 3.27 4.48 23.01
CA PHE A 64 2.21 3.61 22.50
C PHE A 64 2.18 2.29 23.28
N VAL A 65 1.03 1.63 23.27
CA VAL A 65 0.82 0.37 23.98
C VAL A 65 0.99 -0.78 23.01
N VAL A 66 1.90 -1.70 23.32
CA VAL A 66 2.01 -3.00 22.66
C VAL A 66 1.30 -4.02 23.53
N SER A 67 0.21 -4.57 23.01
CA SER A 67 -0.57 -5.63 23.66
C SER A 67 -0.14 -6.98 23.12
N SER A 68 0.39 -7.85 23.99
CA SER A 68 0.72 -9.23 23.64
C SER A 68 -0.31 -10.18 24.25
N LEU A 69 -0.82 -11.08 23.43
CA LEU A 69 -1.77 -12.12 23.83
C LEU A 69 -1.04 -13.44 24.05
N TYR A 70 -1.10 -13.95 25.28
CA TYR A 70 -0.62 -15.28 25.66
C TYR A 70 -1.83 -16.13 26.08
N GLY A 71 -2.45 -16.78 25.10
CA GLY A 71 -3.74 -17.45 25.30
C GLY A 71 -4.84 -16.43 25.60
N ALA A 72 -5.53 -16.58 26.75
CA ALA A 72 -6.56 -15.66 27.20
C ALA A 72 -6.00 -14.44 27.97
N LYS A 73 -4.70 -14.41 28.28
CA LYS A 73 -4.09 -13.33 29.06
C LYS A 73 -3.48 -12.29 28.12
N GLN A 74 -4.01 -11.07 28.20
CA GLN A 74 -3.43 -9.91 27.55
C GLN A 74 -2.43 -9.22 28.47
N VAL A 75 -1.26 -8.84 27.94
CA VAL A 75 -0.24 -8.06 28.62
C VAL A 75 0.03 -6.81 27.81
N ASP A 76 -0.27 -5.65 28.41
CA ASP A 76 -0.05 -4.35 27.80
C ASP A 76 1.29 -3.75 28.28
N LYS A 77 2.17 -3.41 27.35
CA LYS A 77 3.44 -2.73 27.62
C LYS A 77 3.44 -1.35 27.00
N VAL A 78 3.70 -0.33 27.81
CA VAL A 78 3.97 1.03 27.29
C VAL A 78 5.37 1.05 26.70
N VAL A 79 5.48 1.48 25.46
CA VAL A 79 6.73 1.59 24.70
C VAL A 79 6.96 3.06 24.32
N ASP A 80 8.16 3.56 24.57
CA ASP A 80 8.57 4.90 24.12
C ASP A 80 8.85 4.85 22.61
N GLY A 81 8.05 5.58 21.83
CA GLY A 81 8.19 5.64 20.39
C GLY A 81 9.54 6.18 19.94
N ARG A 82 10.15 7.09 20.72
CA ARG A 82 11.45 7.68 20.38
C ARG A 82 12.57 6.65 20.39
N GLU A 83 12.51 5.68 21.30
CA GLU A 83 13.50 4.59 21.36
C GLU A 83 13.32 3.61 20.20
N VAL A 84 12.09 3.37 19.77
CA VAL A 84 11.80 2.49 18.61
C VAL A 84 12.25 3.14 17.31
N GLU A 85 11.96 4.43 17.11
CA GLU A 85 12.33 5.17 15.91
C GLU A 85 13.79 5.62 15.88
N LYS A 86 14.51 5.48 17.01
CA LYS A 86 15.87 6.01 17.19
C LYS A 86 16.81 5.62 16.08
N ASN A 87 16.68 4.42 15.50
CA ASN A 87 17.55 3.94 14.43
C ASN A 87 16.80 3.73 13.10
N ILE A 88 15.55 4.18 13.00
CA ILE A 88 14.73 4.00 11.80
C ILE A 88 14.86 5.25 10.92
N TYR A 89 15.10 5.00 9.63
CA TYR A 89 15.22 6.01 8.60
C TYR A 89 14.34 5.64 7.42
N HIS A 90 13.93 6.64 6.64
CA HIS A 90 13.22 6.44 5.40
C HIS A 90 13.85 7.21 4.24
N ASP A 91 13.65 6.70 3.03
CA ASP A 91 13.88 7.41 1.78
C ASP A 91 12.54 7.48 1.05
N GLN A 92 11.95 8.68 1.00
CA GLN A 92 10.63 8.88 0.42
C GLN A 92 10.63 8.61 -1.10
N SER A 93 11.75 8.87 -1.79
CA SER A 93 11.84 8.69 -3.23
C SER A 93 11.86 7.21 -3.62
N GLN A 94 12.53 6.39 -2.82
CA GLN A 94 12.63 4.95 -3.00
C GLN A 94 11.51 4.18 -2.27
N MET A 95 10.74 4.85 -1.41
CA MET A 95 9.81 4.25 -0.44
C MET A 95 10.48 3.17 0.42
N ALA A 96 11.73 3.42 0.77
CA ALA A 96 12.52 2.54 1.63
C ALA A 96 12.33 2.93 3.09
N ALA A 97 12.29 1.94 3.98
CA ALA A 97 12.30 2.14 5.41
C ALA A 97 13.26 1.14 6.05
N VAL A 98 14.36 1.64 6.61
CA VAL A 98 15.46 0.83 7.12
C VAL A 98 15.83 1.20 8.55
N SER A 99 16.10 0.19 9.36
CA SER A 99 16.80 0.33 10.62
C SER A 99 18.30 0.26 10.35
N VAL A 100 19.04 1.29 10.79
CA VAL A 100 20.50 1.37 10.63
C VAL A 100 21.16 1.45 12.00
N THR A 101 22.02 0.47 12.30
CA THR A 101 22.82 0.44 13.51
C THR A 101 24.29 0.60 13.15
N GLU A 102 24.95 1.59 13.75
CA GLU A 102 26.38 1.85 13.58
C GLU A 102 27.11 1.51 14.89
N LYS A 103 28.05 0.57 14.85
CA LYS A 103 28.85 0.17 16.01
C LYS A 103 30.26 -0.22 15.60
N ASP A 104 31.26 0.42 16.20
CA ASP A 104 32.68 0.13 15.99
C ASP A 104 33.08 0.14 14.50
N GLY A 105 32.55 1.10 13.74
CA GLY A 105 32.75 1.21 12.28
C GLY A 105 31.92 0.24 11.43
N ASN A 106 31.17 -0.67 12.04
CA ASN A 106 30.25 -1.56 11.33
C ASN A 106 28.90 -0.92 11.12
N VAL A 107 28.32 -1.15 9.95
CA VAL A 107 26.96 -0.74 9.59
C VAL A 107 26.12 -2.00 9.43
N GLU A 108 25.08 -2.12 10.26
CA GLU A 108 24.06 -3.14 10.12
C GLU A 108 22.77 -2.51 9.66
N VAL A 109 22.18 -3.07 8.61
CA VAL A 109 20.96 -2.57 7.98
C VAL A 109 19.95 -3.68 7.89
N SER A 110 18.73 -3.40 8.34
CA SER A 110 17.58 -4.27 8.09
C SER A 110 16.37 -3.44 7.71
N GLY A 111 15.52 -3.96 6.83
CA GLY A 111 14.28 -3.28 6.42
C GLY A 111 14.01 -3.36 4.94
N SER A 112 13.05 -2.57 4.47
CA SER A 112 12.66 -2.50 3.06
C SER A 112 13.57 -1.52 2.31
N LEU A 113 14.03 -1.94 1.14
CA LEU A 113 14.81 -1.10 0.21
C LEU A 113 13.92 -0.43 -0.86
N GLY A 114 12.60 -0.55 -0.69
CA GLY A 114 11.56 -0.15 -1.61
C GLY A 114 10.40 -1.15 -1.53
N HIS A 115 9.60 -1.23 -2.59
CA HIS A 115 8.42 -2.09 -2.60
C HIS A 115 8.69 -3.57 -2.92
N THR A 116 9.82 -3.88 -3.55
CA THR A 116 10.14 -5.26 -3.99
C THR A 116 11.26 -5.90 -3.22
N LEU A 117 12.15 -5.12 -2.59
CA LEU A 117 13.39 -5.63 -2.02
C LEU A 117 13.48 -5.39 -0.52
N ARG A 118 14.08 -6.35 0.17
CA ARG A 118 14.41 -6.29 1.59
C ARG A 118 15.90 -6.53 1.78
N ILE A 119 16.47 -5.93 2.82
CA ILE A 119 17.84 -6.17 3.25
C ILE A 119 17.87 -6.77 4.65
N ALA A 120 18.80 -7.70 4.88
CA ALA A 120 19.08 -8.27 6.19
C ALA A 120 20.58 -8.54 6.36
N PRO A 121 21.14 -8.43 7.58
CA PRO A 121 22.54 -8.75 7.84
C PRO A 121 22.81 -10.26 7.74
N LEU A 122 24.02 -10.61 7.30
CA LEU A 122 24.57 -11.97 7.29
C LEU A 122 25.83 -12.03 8.18
N PRO A 123 25.67 -12.04 9.52
CA PRO A 123 26.81 -11.89 10.45
C PRO A 123 27.79 -13.07 10.42
N LEU A 124 27.35 -14.24 9.93
CA LEU A 124 28.17 -15.44 9.81
C LEU A 124 28.93 -15.53 8.48
N MET A 125 28.67 -14.62 7.54
CA MET A 125 29.35 -14.57 6.25
C MET A 125 30.64 -13.74 6.35
N GLY A 126 31.61 -14.04 5.50
CA GLY A 126 32.88 -13.30 5.44
C GLY A 126 32.66 -11.80 5.25
N ARG A 127 33.49 -11.01 5.95
CA ARG A 127 33.50 -9.55 5.82
C ARG A 127 34.13 -9.13 4.48
N SER A 128 33.86 -7.90 4.06
CA SER A 128 34.59 -7.32 2.92
C SER A 128 36.07 -7.14 3.24
N THR A 129 36.88 -6.81 2.23
CA THR A 129 38.29 -6.44 2.39
C THR A 129 38.49 -5.30 3.39
N ASP A 130 37.53 -4.36 3.41
CA ASP A 130 37.53 -3.19 4.29
C ASP A 130 36.86 -3.48 5.65
N GLY A 131 36.50 -4.75 5.91
CA GLY A 131 35.91 -5.18 7.18
C GLY A 131 34.39 -5.01 7.29
N HIS A 132 33.67 -4.60 6.24
CA HIS A 132 32.23 -4.40 6.29
C HIS A 132 31.44 -5.72 6.44
N ILE A 133 30.32 -5.67 7.15
CA ILE A 133 29.43 -6.81 7.36
C ILE A 133 28.65 -7.12 6.08
N ALA A 134 28.61 -8.38 5.68
CA ALA A 134 27.83 -8.85 4.55
C ALA A 134 26.32 -8.74 4.85
N HIS A 135 25.55 -8.37 3.83
CA HIS A 135 24.09 -8.31 3.87
C HIS A 135 23.50 -9.04 2.68
N LYS A 136 22.35 -9.66 2.88
CA LYS A 136 21.53 -10.24 1.81
C LYS A 136 20.49 -9.21 1.38
N VAL A 137 20.41 -8.96 0.08
CA VAL A 137 19.27 -8.32 -0.55
C VAL A 137 18.45 -9.39 -1.25
N PHE A 138 17.14 -9.38 -1.04
CA PHE A 138 16.22 -10.39 -1.56
C PHE A 138 14.85 -9.79 -1.82
N GLU A 139 14.08 -10.45 -2.69
CA GLU A 139 12.71 -10.03 -2.96
C GLU A 139 11.82 -10.25 -1.74
N ILE A 140 10.91 -9.30 -1.49
CA ILE A 140 9.86 -9.47 -0.50
C ILE A 140 8.93 -10.56 -1.03
N GLU A 141 8.91 -11.71 -0.36
CA GLU A 141 7.97 -12.79 -0.69
C GLU A 141 6.54 -12.26 -0.48
N GLU A 142 5.79 -12.02 -1.57
CA GLU A 142 4.34 -11.87 -1.48
C GLU A 142 3.79 -13.25 -1.04
N PRO A 143 3.14 -13.36 0.13
CA PRO A 143 2.57 -14.64 0.54
C PRO A 143 1.55 -15.09 -0.50
N LYS A 144 1.87 -16.15 -1.25
CA LYS A 144 0.97 -16.70 -2.27
C LYS A 144 -0.38 -17.17 -1.71
N GLU A 145 -0.44 -17.36 -0.39
CA GLU A 145 -1.57 -17.95 0.33
C GLU A 145 -2.52 -16.93 1.00
N PHE A 146 -2.18 -15.63 1.03
CA PHE A 146 -3.06 -14.59 1.62
C PHE A 146 -3.64 -13.65 0.56
N LYS A 147 -4.00 -14.20 -0.62
CA LYS A 147 -4.79 -13.42 -1.58
C LYS A 147 -6.26 -13.49 -1.19
N THR A 148 -6.63 -12.62 -0.28
CA THR A 148 -7.99 -12.49 0.18
C THR A 148 -8.81 -11.67 -0.83
N ASP A 149 -10.09 -11.97 -1.01
CA ASP A 149 -10.98 -11.17 -1.88
C ASP A 149 -11.21 -9.74 -1.35
N TYR A 150 -10.68 -9.43 -0.17
CA TYR A 150 -10.69 -8.13 0.47
C TYR A 150 -9.33 -7.44 0.35
N ILE A 151 -9.37 -6.16 -0.05
CA ILE A 151 -8.22 -5.24 -0.17
C ILE A 151 -8.04 -4.36 1.09
N GLY A 152 -8.88 -4.55 2.11
CA GLY A 152 -8.85 -3.85 3.38
C GLY A 152 -9.74 -4.51 4.44
N VAL A 153 -9.57 -4.07 5.70
CA VAL A 153 -10.37 -4.50 6.84
C VAL A 153 -10.39 -3.44 7.95
N ALA A 154 -11.54 -3.26 8.58
CA ALA A 154 -11.72 -2.50 9.81
C ALA A 154 -12.89 -3.05 10.65
N TYR A 155 -12.89 -2.74 11.94
CA TYR A 155 -14.02 -3.05 12.82
C TYR A 155 -15.13 -2.01 12.65
N LEU A 156 -16.38 -2.48 12.57
CA LEU A 156 -17.54 -1.60 12.56
C LEU A 156 -17.67 -0.84 13.89
N GLY A 157 -17.65 0.50 13.84
CA GLY A 157 -17.74 1.36 15.02
C GLY A 157 -16.53 1.30 15.96
N GLY A 158 -15.37 0.88 15.45
CA GLY A 158 -14.15 0.69 16.24
C GLY A 158 -13.44 1.97 16.71
N LEU A 159 -13.80 3.15 16.19
CA LEU A 159 -13.01 4.39 16.31
C LEU A 159 -12.50 4.70 17.73
N CYS A 160 -13.36 4.57 18.74
CA CYS A 160 -13.05 4.93 20.13
C CYS A 160 -13.03 3.74 21.09
N THR A 161 -12.94 2.52 20.55
CA THR A 161 -12.79 1.30 21.34
C THR A 161 -11.33 0.85 21.29
N ILE A 162 -10.67 0.81 22.44
CA ILE A 162 -9.20 0.64 22.56
C ILE A 162 -8.66 -0.55 21.75
N HIS A 163 -9.40 -1.66 21.70
CA HIS A 163 -8.98 -2.89 20.99
C HIS A 163 -9.52 -3.01 19.56
N LEU A 164 -10.38 -2.10 19.11
CA LEU A 164 -11.01 -2.14 17.78
C LEU A 164 -10.61 -0.96 16.87
N ARG A 165 -9.86 0.02 17.39
CA ARG A 165 -9.41 1.23 16.67
C ARG A 165 -8.28 0.95 15.67
N VAL A 166 -8.51 0.03 14.75
CA VAL A 166 -7.57 -0.37 13.70
C VAL A 166 -8.29 -0.48 12.37
N ALA A 167 -7.61 -0.02 11.32
CA ALA A 167 -7.98 -0.22 9.93
C ALA A 167 -6.71 -0.59 9.15
N GLN A 168 -6.82 -1.53 8.23
CA GLN A 168 -5.72 -2.01 7.40
C GLN A 168 -6.18 -2.05 5.95
N SER A 169 -5.27 -1.74 5.02
CA SER A 169 -5.52 -1.78 3.58
C SER A 169 -4.26 -2.21 2.84
N GLU A 170 -4.41 -2.95 1.74
CA GLU A 170 -3.33 -3.26 0.81
C GLU A 170 -3.04 -2.05 -0.08
N ASP A 171 -1.76 -1.75 -0.30
CA ASP A 171 -1.33 -0.74 -1.25
C ASP A 171 -0.58 -1.34 -2.43
N ARG A 172 -0.69 -0.68 -3.59
CA ARG A 172 0.22 -0.87 -4.72
C ARG A 172 1.09 0.38 -4.80
N PRO A 173 2.37 0.30 -4.39
CA PRO A 173 3.20 1.48 -4.22
C PRO A 173 3.29 2.33 -5.49
N HIS A 174 3.37 3.65 -5.31
CA HIS A 174 3.33 4.68 -6.36
C HIS A 174 2.04 4.77 -7.20
N THR A 175 0.98 4.01 -6.87
CA THR A 175 -0.34 4.16 -7.50
C THR A 175 -1.33 4.93 -6.62
N HIS A 176 -1.07 5.01 -5.32
CA HIS A 176 -1.97 5.56 -4.30
C HIS A 176 -3.34 4.86 -4.26
N SER A 177 -3.41 3.60 -4.74
CA SER A 177 -4.66 2.82 -4.79
C SER A 177 -5.20 2.50 -3.40
N MET A 178 -4.35 2.50 -2.36
CA MET A 178 -4.77 2.30 -0.98
C MET A 178 -5.68 3.41 -0.46
N VAL A 179 -5.54 4.66 -0.92
CA VAL A 179 -6.27 5.80 -0.36
C VAL A 179 -7.80 5.60 -0.35
N PRO A 180 -8.48 5.27 -1.47
CA PRO A 180 -9.92 5.02 -1.45
C PRO A 180 -10.31 3.83 -0.55
N THR A 181 -9.49 2.78 -0.50
CA THR A 181 -9.72 1.62 0.36
C THR A 181 -9.63 1.99 1.83
N LEU A 182 -8.57 2.70 2.24
CA LEU A 182 -8.42 3.16 3.62
C LEU A 182 -9.59 4.06 4.04
N VAL A 183 -10.08 4.92 3.15
CA VAL A 183 -11.27 5.75 3.41
C VAL A 183 -12.52 4.89 3.62
N HIS A 184 -12.70 3.80 2.87
CA HIS A 184 -13.77 2.82 3.07
C HIS A 184 -13.67 2.15 4.46
N GLU A 185 -12.48 1.68 4.83
CA GLU A 185 -12.26 1.03 6.13
C GLU A 185 -12.43 2.00 7.31
N LEU A 186 -12.04 3.26 7.14
CA LEU A 186 -12.34 4.31 8.11
C LEU A 186 -13.85 4.58 8.20
N GLY A 187 -14.59 4.44 7.11
CA GLY A 187 -16.06 4.46 7.09
C GLY A 187 -16.65 3.38 8.01
N HIS A 188 -16.15 2.15 7.95
CA HIS A 188 -16.53 1.09 8.89
C HIS A 188 -16.19 1.46 10.33
N SER A 189 -14.98 1.97 10.59
CA SER A 189 -14.59 2.44 11.93
C SER A 189 -15.53 3.53 12.48
N LEU A 190 -16.15 4.31 11.58
CA LEU A 190 -17.14 5.35 11.85
C LEU A 190 -18.61 4.85 11.83
N GLY A 191 -18.82 3.54 11.87
CA GLY A 191 -20.14 2.91 12.00
C GLY A 191 -20.92 2.77 10.68
N MET A 192 -20.29 3.00 9.53
CA MET A 192 -20.95 2.81 8.23
C MET A 192 -20.89 1.32 7.85
N VAL A 193 -22.04 0.71 7.57
CA VAL A 193 -22.11 -0.59 6.86
C VAL A 193 -21.96 -0.39 5.35
N HIS A 194 -21.85 -1.48 4.58
CA HIS A 194 -21.86 -1.38 3.13
C HIS A 194 -23.20 -0.84 2.61
N ASP A 195 -23.15 -0.12 1.49
CA ASP A 195 -24.36 0.16 0.74
C ASP A 195 -24.95 -1.17 0.24
N GLY A 196 -26.22 -1.41 0.53
CA GLY A 196 -26.92 -2.68 0.29
C GLY A 196 -27.26 -3.43 1.58
N ASP A 197 -26.59 -3.10 2.68
CA ASP A 197 -26.82 -3.73 3.98
C ASP A 197 -27.82 -2.94 4.84
N LYS A 198 -28.41 -3.65 5.81
CA LYS A 198 -29.25 -3.02 6.84
C LYS A 198 -28.37 -2.19 7.78
N PRO A 199 -28.79 -0.97 8.18
CA PRO A 199 -28.01 -0.13 9.07
C PRO A 199 -27.88 -0.75 10.46
N VAL A 200 -26.67 -0.66 11.04
CA VAL A 200 -26.44 -0.91 12.47
C VAL A 200 -26.61 0.39 13.27
N TYR A 201 -26.14 1.50 12.71
CA TYR A 201 -26.36 2.85 13.23
C TYR A 201 -27.20 3.62 12.22
N SER A 202 -28.31 4.21 12.66
CA SER A 202 -29.16 5.07 11.83
C SER A 202 -29.79 6.17 12.68
N THR A 203 -30.11 7.29 12.05
CA THR A 203 -30.89 8.32 12.73
C THR A 203 -32.37 7.94 12.79
N PRO A 204 -33.15 8.45 13.76
CA PRO A 204 -34.56 8.09 13.89
C PRO A 204 -35.33 8.28 12.58
N GLY A 205 -36.07 7.25 12.17
CA GLY A 205 -36.83 7.20 10.92
C GLY A 205 -36.05 6.67 9.70
N ASN A 206 -34.77 6.32 9.85
CA ASN A 206 -33.95 5.73 8.79
C ASN A 206 -33.53 4.27 9.07
N GLU A 207 -34.15 3.60 10.04
CA GLU A 207 -33.78 2.26 10.53
C GLU A 207 -33.88 1.17 9.45
N TYR A 208 -34.66 1.41 8.41
CA TYR A 208 -34.87 0.50 7.28
C TYR A 208 -34.37 1.07 5.95
N ARG A 209 -33.68 2.21 5.97
CA ARG A 209 -33.18 2.85 4.76
C ARG A 209 -31.97 2.08 4.24
N ILE A 210 -32.10 1.48 3.07
CA ILE A 210 -31.01 0.75 2.39
C ILE A 210 -30.68 1.47 1.08
N CYS A 211 -29.40 1.82 0.88
CA CYS A 211 -28.90 2.40 -0.36
C CYS A 211 -28.43 1.29 -1.32
N SER A 212 -28.46 1.52 -2.63
CA SER A 212 -28.07 0.49 -3.59
C SER A 212 -26.55 0.29 -3.63
N ALA A 213 -26.09 -0.94 -3.47
CA ALA A 213 -24.70 -1.33 -3.69
C ALA A 213 -24.21 -0.95 -5.10
N SER A 214 -25.08 -1.06 -6.11
CA SER A 214 -24.75 -0.80 -7.52
C SER A 214 -24.50 0.68 -7.84
N ASP A 215 -24.88 1.59 -6.95
CA ASP A 215 -24.56 3.00 -7.11
C ASP A 215 -23.06 3.29 -6.98
N GLY A 216 -22.31 2.36 -6.35
CA GLY A 216 -20.86 2.36 -6.35
C GLY A 216 -20.23 3.53 -5.61
N PHE A 217 -20.86 4.01 -4.56
CA PHE A 217 -20.29 4.99 -3.62
C PHE A 217 -19.13 4.36 -2.84
N THR A 218 -18.44 5.17 -2.02
CA THR A 218 -17.28 4.72 -1.22
C THR A 218 -17.58 3.47 -0.39
N MET A 219 -18.78 3.31 0.18
CA MET A 219 -19.16 2.14 0.98
C MET A 219 -19.80 1.02 0.17
N ALA A 220 -19.73 1.04 -1.16
CA ALA A 220 -20.17 -0.12 -1.95
C ALA A 220 -19.27 -1.34 -1.65
N PRO A 221 -19.82 -2.56 -1.61
CA PRO A 221 -19.07 -3.78 -1.29
C PRO A 221 -18.05 -4.16 -2.39
N VAL A 222 -18.19 -3.59 -3.60
CA VAL A 222 -17.26 -3.78 -4.71
C VAL A 222 -16.53 -2.47 -4.98
N ALA A 223 -15.21 -2.49 -4.86
CA ALA A 223 -14.35 -1.33 -5.06
C ALA A 223 -14.45 -0.76 -6.49
N ASN A 224 -14.10 0.52 -6.64
CA ASN A 224 -14.03 1.21 -7.94
C ASN A 224 -15.37 1.28 -8.71
N GLY A 225 -16.47 1.40 -7.95
CA GLY A 225 -17.78 1.74 -8.47
C GLY A 225 -17.83 3.14 -9.11
N PRO A 226 -18.88 3.45 -9.90
CA PRO A 226 -18.98 4.70 -10.67
C PRO A 226 -18.96 5.98 -9.82
N ARG A 227 -19.21 5.89 -8.51
CA ARG A 227 -19.22 7.02 -7.58
C ARG A 227 -18.20 6.84 -6.46
N ASN A 228 -17.14 6.06 -6.70
CA ASN A 228 -16.05 5.86 -5.75
C ASN A 228 -15.50 7.23 -5.30
N GLY A 229 -15.27 7.44 -4.00
CA GLY A 229 -14.86 8.77 -3.49
C GLY A 229 -16.01 9.74 -3.20
N GLN A 230 -17.26 9.31 -3.33
CA GLN A 230 -18.44 10.01 -2.83
C GLN A 230 -19.15 9.17 -1.76
N TRP A 231 -19.74 9.82 -0.77
CA TRP A 231 -20.53 9.14 0.26
C TRP A 231 -22.00 9.05 -0.15
N SER A 232 -22.63 7.90 0.11
CA SER A 232 -24.07 7.74 -0.08
C SER A 232 -24.83 8.48 1.03
N ARG A 233 -26.14 8.71 0.82
CA ARG A 233 -26.99 9.29 1.88
C ARG A 233 -27.08 8.36 3.10
N CYS A 234 -26.99 7.04 2.90
CA CYS A 234 -26.99 6.07 4.00
C CYS A 234 -25.69 6.14 4.78
N SER A 235 -24.53 6.15 4.12
CA SER A 235 -23.23 6.30 4.79
C SER A 235 -23.18 7.57 5.66
N LEU A 236 -23.67 8.70 5.12
CA LEU A 236 -23.76 9.96 5.87
C LEU A 236 -24.76 9.91 7.04
N ASP A 237 -25.81 9.11 6.95
CA ASP A 237 -26.75 8.88 8.05
C ASP A 237 -26.12 8.04 9.16
N HIS A 238 -25.45 6.95 8.78
CA HIS A 238 -24.82 6.00 9.71
C HIS A 238 -23.76 6.69 10.57
N VAL A 239 -22.89 7.51 9.98
CA VAL A 239 -21.87 8.25 10.76
C VAL A 239 -22.50 9.27 11.70
N ARG A 240 -23.58 9.96 11.29
CA ARG A 240 -24.30 10.90 12.17
C ARG A 240 -24.93 10.18 13.35
N ALA A 241 -25.43 8.97 13.15
CA ALA A 241 -25.99 8.15 14.21
C ALA A 241 -24.90 7.62 15.14
N PHE A 242 -23.83 7.05 14.59
CA PHE A 242 -22.70 6.52 15.33
C PHE A 242 -22.02 7.59 16.18
N VAL A 243 -21.69 8.76 15.62
CA VAL A 243 -21.02 9.83 16.36
C VAL A 243 -21.81 10.29 17.58
N ARG A 244 -23.16 10.17 17.56
CA ARG A 244 -24.02 10.49 18.71
C ARG A 244 -23.96 9.47 19.85
N THR A 245 -23.48 8.25 19.60
CA THR A 245 -23.28 7.22 20.64
C THR A 245 -21.96 7.39 21.37
N LEU A 246 -21.06 8.22 20.86
CA LEU A 246 -19.71 8.40 21.39
C LEU A 246 -19.71 9.29 22.64
N GLN A 247 -18.91 8.91 23.62
CA GLN A 247 -18.68 9.71 24.83
C GLN A 247 -17.76 10.90 24.54
N LYS A 248 -17.82 11.95 25.38
CA LYS A 248 -16.98 13.14 25.23
C LYS A 248 -15.49 12.82 25.13
N ALA A 249 -15.00 11.84 25.90
CA ALA A 249 -13.60 11.41 25.91
C ALA A 249 -13.08 10.95 24.53
N CYS A 250 -13.97 10.47 23.65
CA CYS A 250 -13.62 10.09 22.29
C CYS A 250 -13.16 11.28 21.42
N PHE A 251 -13.62 12.49 21.75
CA PHE A 251 -13.30 13.72 21.03
C PHE A 251 -12.11 14.46 21.64
N ASP A 252 -11.53 13.97 22.74
CA ASP A 252 -10.39 14.60 23.37
C ASP A 252 -9.14 14.41 22.49
N LEU A 253 -8.51 15.53 22.12
CA LEU A 253 -7.32 15.52 21.28
C LEU A 253 -6.11 15.06 22.09
N LEU A 254 -5.56 13.89 21.77
CA LEU A 254 -4.41 13.32 22.49
C LEU A 254 -3.05 13.90 22.08
N SER A 255 -2.99 14.63 20.96
CA SER A 255 -1.75 15.24 20.44
C SER A 255 -2.05 16.53 19.67
N LEU A 256 -1.39 17.62 20.06
CA LEU A 256 -1.42 18.91 19.34
C LEU A 256 -0.40 18.97 18.19
N ASN A 257 0.36 17.90 17.96
CA ASN A 257 1.28 17.85 16.83
C ASN A 257 0.47 17.66 15.54
N HIS A 258 0.44 18.69 14.71
CA HIS A 258 -0.16 18.65 13.39
C HIS A 258 0.93 18.37 12.36
N TYR A 259 0.83 17.24 11.67
CA TYR A 259 1.68 16.95 10.53
C TYR A 259 1.06 17.58 9.29
N THR A 260 1.54 18.76 8.90
CA THR A 260 1.15 19.39 7.65
C THR A 260 2.02 18.88 6.52
N ILE A 261 1.43 18.15 5.57
CA ILE A 261 2.08 17.80 4.32
C ILE A 261 1.85 18.95 3.34
N ASN A 262 2.92 19.64 2.95
CA ASN A 262 2.84 20.72 1.97
C ASN A 262 2.77 20.13 0.55
N MET A 263 1.58 19.70 0.14
CA MET A 263 1.31 19.21 -1.21
C MET A 263 0.93 20.38 -2.12
N THR A 264 1.81 20.75 -3.04
CA THR A 264 1.54 21.79 -4.06
C THR A 264 0.94 21.23 -5.34
N VAL A 265 0.93 19.90 -5.49
CA VAL A 265 0.47 19.16 -6.67
C VAL A 265 -0.37 17.96 -6.25
N LEU A 266 -1.26 17.49 -7.11
CA LEU A 266 -2.05 16.29 -6.82
C LEU A 266 -1.20 15.02 -7.02
N PRO A 267 -1.46 13.93 -6.26
CA PRO A 267 -0.61 12.73 -6.29
C PRO A 267 -0.46 12.07 -7.67
N GLY A 268 -1.48 12.20 -8.52
CA GLY A 268 -1.54 11.65 -9.87
C GLY A 268 -1.01 12.56 -10.98
N GLU A 269 -0.65 13.81 -10.67
CA GLU A 269 -0.31 14.83 -11.70
C GLU A 269 0.86 14.41 -12.60
N ARG A 270 1.82 13.65 -12.05
CA ARG A 270 3.01 13.15 -12.76
C ARG A 270 2.91 11.67 -13.15
N ILE A 271 1.71 11.09 -13.14
CA ILE A 271 1.48 9.68 -13.46
C ILE A 271 0.76 9.61 -14.81
N THR A 272 1.38 8.97 -15.80
CA THR A 272 0.69 8.68 -17.07
C THR A 272 -0.20 7.43 -16.93
N LYS A 273 -1.23 7.30 -17.78
CA LYS A 273 -2.07 6.08 -17.81
C LYS A 273 -1.24 4.81 -18.03
N LEU A 274 -0.17 4.90 -18.83
CA LEU A 274 0.72 3.77 -19.09
C LEU A 274 1.56 3.44 -17.85
N ASP A 275 2.10 4.44 -17.15
CA ASP A 275 2.87 4.24 -15.93
C ASP A 275 2.01 3.62 -14.84
N LEU A 276 0.76 4.11 -14.68
CA LEU A 276 -0.21 3.51 -13.78
C LEU A 276 -0.42 2.03 -14.11
N CYS A 277 -0.71 1.68 -15.37
CA CYS A 277 -0.92 0.29 -15.76
C CYS A 277 0.28 -0.61 -15.46
N LYS A 278 1.50 -0.14 -15.72
CA LYS A 278 2.73 -0.90 -15.43
C LYS A 278 2.94 -1.10 -13.93
N ARG A 279 2.63 -0.09 -13.11
CA ARG A 279 2.76 -0.13 -11.64
C ARG A 279 1.68 -0.97 -10.96
N THR A 280 0.43 -0.89 -11.45
CA THR A 280 -0.69 -1.67 -10.90
C THR A 280 -0.56 -3.15 -11.22
N PHE A 281 -0.02 -3.50 -12.39
CA PHE A 281 0.05 -4.88 -12.87
C PHE A 281 1.49 -5.28 -13.29
N PRO A 282 2.46 -5.29 -12.36
CA PRO A 282 3.89 -5.47 -12.68
C PRO A 282 4.23 -6.86 -13.22
N GLY A 283 3.40 -7.88 -12.96
CA GLY A 283 3.60 -9.25 -13.44
C GLY A 283 3.30 -9.46 -14.94
N PHE A 284 2.86 -8.43 -15.66
CA PHE A 284 2.50 -8.52 -17.07
C PHE A 284 3.51 -7.79 -17.96
N ALA A 285 3.94 -8.45 -19.03
CA ALA A 285 4.80 -7.87 -20.05
C ALA A 285 3.99 -7.15 -21.16
N GLY A 286 4.65 -6.24 -21.87
CA GLY A 286 4.08 -5.57 -23.05
C GLY A 286 2.82 -4.75 -22.73
N MET A 287 2.77 -4.11 -21.56
CA MET A 287 1.62 -3.34 -21.12
C MET A 287 1.30 -2.18 -22.06
N SER A 288 0.02 -2.02 -22.41
CA SER A 288 -0.50 -0.91 -23.21
C SER A 288 -1.79 -0.34 -22.60
N VAL A 289 -2.18 0.86 -23.04
CA VAL A 289 -3.44 1.49 -22.64
C VAL A 289 -4.45 1.35 -23.77
N HIS A 290 -5.65 0.86 -23.46
CA HIS A 290 -6.72 0.71 -24.46
C HIS A 290 -7.10 2.06 -25.08
N SER A 291 -7.40 2.10 -26.38
CA SER A 291 -7.76 3.32 -27.12
C SER A 291 -8.94 4.09 -26.49
N LYS A 292 -9.99 3.37 -26.06
CA LYS A 292 -11.15 3.93 -25.32
C LYS A 292 -10.75 4.72 -24.06
N SER A 293 -9.64 4.36 -23.42
CA SER A 293 -9.17 5.04 -22.21
C SER A 293 -8.45 6.35 -22.52
N GLN A 294 -7.98 6.58 -23.76
CA GLN A 294 -7.14 7.74 -24.08
C GLN A 294 -7.89 9.06 -23.91
N ASN A 295 -9.18 9.10 -24.28
CA ASN A 295 -10.04 10.28 -24.18
C ASN A 295 -11.40 9.91 -23.55
N SER A 296 -11.39 9.47 -22.30
CA SER A 296 -12.60 9.15 -21.54
C SER A 296 -12.78 10.09 -20.35
N ARG A 297 -14.03 10.50 -20.09
CA ARG A 297 -14.41 11.23 -18.88
C ARG A 297 -14.48 10.34 -17.64
N GLU A 298 -14.34 9.04 -17.80
CA GLU A 298 -14.29 8.11 -16.67
C GLU A 298 -12.93 8.17 -15.98
N CYS A 299 -12.94 8.12 -14.66
CA CYS A 299 -11.73 8.14 -13.85
C CYS A 299 -11.13 6.75 -13.64
N TYR A 300 -11.02 5.99 -14.74
CA TYR A 300 -10.30 4.73 -14.79
C TYR A 300 -9.67 4.54 -16.17
N THR A 301 -8.72 3.60 -16.26
CA THR A 301 -8.09 3.19 -17.53
C THR A 301 -8.13 1.68 -17.67
N TRP A 302 -8.33 1.22 -18.90
CA TRP A 302 -8.13 -0.17 -19.29
C TRP A 302 -6.65 -0.41 -19.66
N CYS A 303 -6.02 -1.29 -18.91
CA CYS A 303 -4.64 -1.75 -19.06
C CYS A 303 -4.63 -3.09 -19.80
N CYS A 304 -3.97 -3.15 -20.95
CA CYS A 304 -4.00 -4.33 -21.82
C CYS A 304 -2.59 -4.94 -21.91
N PRO A 305 -2.33 -6.03 -21.18
CA PRO A 305 -1.11 -6.81 -21.32
C PRO A 305 -0.98 -7.43 -22.71
N GLN A 306 0.24 -7.55 -23.21
CA GLN A 306 0.50 -8.30 -24.43
C GLN A 306 0.26 -9.80 -24.20
N GLY A 307 -0.45 -10.45 -25.11
CA GLY A 307 -0.73 -11.88 -25.03
C GLY A 307 -1.83 -12.28 -24.03
N TYR A 308 -2.44 -11.33 -23.33
CA TYR A 308 -3.59 -11.57 -22.47
C TYR A 308 -4.89 -11.16 -23.17
N ARG A 309 -5.92 -12.01 -23.12
CA ARG A 309 -7.15 -11.84 -23.92
C ARG A 309 -8.03 -10.67 -23.48
N SER A 310 -7.83 -10.13 -22.29
CA SER A 310 -8.69 -9.11 -21.70
C SER A 310 -7.87 -7.97 -21.12
N CYS A 311 -8.43 -6.76 -21.12
CA CYS A 311 -7.81 -5.63 -20.43
C CYS A 311 -8.30 -5.58 -18.98
N LEU A 312 -7.41 -5.18 -18.08
CA LEU A 312 -7.65 -5.02 -16.66
C LEU A 312 -7.99 -3.57 -16.35
N LYS A 313 -8.91 -3.33 -15.41
CA LYS A 313 -9.34 -1.97 -15.02
C LYS A 313 -8.44 -1.44 -13.91
N ALA A 314 -7.91 -0.22 -14.06
CA ALA A 314 -7.20 0.51 -13.00
C ALA A 314 -7.85 1.88 -12.76
N PRO A 315 -8.21 2.25 -11.51
CA PRO A 315 -8.72 3.58 -11.20
C PRO A 315 -7.64 4.64 -11.39
N LEU A 316 -8.00 5.81 -11.93
CA LEU A 316 -7.06 6.93 -12.05
C LEU A 316 -6.87 7.60 -10.69
N THR A 317 -5.62 7.86 -10.33
CA THR A 317 -5.25 8.64 -9.14
C THR A 317 -5.68 10.09 -9.29
N ASP A 318 -6.09 10.73 -8.19
CA ASP A 318 -6.44 12.14 -8.19
C ASP A 318 -5.28 12.99 -8.75
N GLY A 319 -5.58 13.83 -9.75
CA GLY A 319 -4.61 14.62 -10.52
C GLY A 319 -4.24 14.05 -11.89
N MET A 320 -4.53 12.78 -12.18
CA MET A 320 -4.31 12.19 -13.50
C MET A 320 -5.30 12.72 -14.53
N ASP A 321 -4.83 12.89 -15.77
CA ASP A 321 -5.65 13.37 -16.89
C ASP A 321 -6.69 12.34 -17.33
N CYS A 322 -7.97 12.71 -17.26
CA CYS A 322 -9.07 11.93 -17.83
C CYS A 322 -9.20 12.24 -19.34
N ILE A 323 -9.42 13.50 -19.68
CA ILE A 323 -9.43 14.07 -21.04
C ILE A 323 -8.56 15.34 -21.09
N TYR A 324 -8.27 15.85 -22.29
CA TYR A 324 -7.48 17.07 -22.45
C TYR A 324 -8.06 18.26 -21.68
N GLY A 325 -7.28 18.86 -20.78
CA GLY A 325 -7.70 20.01 -19.96
C GLY A 325 -8.58 19.66 -18.75
N TYR A 326 -8.69 18.38 -18.40
CA TYR A 326 -9.43 17.89 -17.23
C TYR A 326 -8.61 16.82 -16.49
N TYR A 327 -8.76 16.73 -15.17
CA TYR A 327 -8.15 15.68 -14.35
C TYR A 327 -9.18 15.04 -13.41
N CYS A 328 -8.83 13.88 -12.86
CA CYS A 328 -9.65 13.17 -11.89
C CYS A 328 -9.48 13.75 -10.49
N VAL A 329 -10.60 13.97 -9.79
CA VAL A 329 -10.64 14.25 -8.33
C VAL A 329 -11.82 13.52 -7.75
N LYS A 330 -11.63 12.73 -6.69
CA LYS A 330 -12.72 11.98 -6.05
C LYS A 330 -13.53 11.18 -7.09
N HIS A 331 -12.79 10.55 -8.02
CA HIS A 331 -13.32 9.77 -9.15
C HIS A 331 -14.22 10.55 -10.14
N GLN A 332 -14.14 11.88 -10.16
CA GLN A 332 -14.84 12.72 -11.12
C GLN A 332 -13.85 13.44 -12.04
N CYS A 333 -14.14 13.43 -13.34
CA CYS A 333 -13.35 14.17 -14.33
C CYS A 333 -13.76 15.65 -14.32
N VAL A 334 -12.93 16.49 -13.70
CA VAL A 334 -13.18 17.91 -13.47
C VAL A 334 -12.20 18.78 -14.25
N ARG A 335 -12.60 20.01 -14.57
CA ARG A 335 -11.76 20.94 -15.33
C ARG A 335 -10.54 21.33 -14.50
N LYS A 336 -9.36 21.41 -15.12
CA LYS A 336 -8.17 21.87 -14.38
C LYS A 336 -8.38 23.31 -13.92
N SER A 337 -8.20 23.56 -12.63
CA SER A 337 -8.10 24.94 -12.12
C SER A 337 -6.89 25.61 -12.76
N LYS A 338 -7.06 26.83 -13.27
CA LYS A 338 -5.91 27.66 -13.61
C LYS A 338 -5.24 28.01 -12.28
N GLY A 339 -4.02 27.52 -12.08
CA GLY A 339 -3.17 27.89 -10.96
C GLY A 339 -2.88 29.39 -10.96
#